data_AF-A0A291E3S3-F1
#
_entry.id   AF-A0A291E3S3-F1
#
_cell.length_a   1.000
_cell.length_b   1.000
_cell.length_c   1.000
_cell.angle_alpha   90.00
_cell.angle_beta   90.00
_cell.angle_gamma   90.00
#
_symmetry.space_group_name_H-M   'P 1'
#
loop_
_entity.id
_entity.type
_entity.pdbx_description
1 polymer ?
#
loop_
_entity_poly.entity_id
_entity_poly.type
_entity_poly.pdbx_seq_one_letter_code
_entity_poly.pdbx_strand_id
1 'polypeptide(L)'
;MIYPVEIKSTSAAIPLKLNPKWVDEEDRKIRKYAPVIIHYKLVNAHVKTSMNIMLENRINICRDLARRPDKFGGHTSFSFNRNACRTIHSMKLKFTNIPIIVNSTGAATRIAKDLLSNYSLAWHPENARDEPVYLLVHKFEFEYYRQALSKVEYKNFYLISWDGGKMSGYGAARAAAIAFADALPYRPKQILLMDQDAALTEQTRHTNPVVKKSLLQAQIKAGYPQRTTIIGLGRGNPTRVSVPSFKNQLIPPQRTTHKAKYISRAPTQQIIAITAPFIDRHTDGIYPSFMVAGGEDMLMNCKLDIVTIKESNISCLDATIIKKELPVDLEHPEPPNRYWDNTQLNTLKKLYEVEKNYKISLTNFNGTVEQLIHSFIQKGIIKNSETDIYNTSANIVERILIFIYRSKFLPHNFDDSVFDNKTFIMSCR
;
A
#
# COMPACT_ATOMS: atom_id res chain seq x y z
N MET A 1 -25.70 18.93 5.83
CA MET A 1 -24.85 20.00 5.25
C MET A 1 -23.43 19.46 5.12
N ILE A 2 -22.91 19.35 3.90
CA ILE A 2 -21.52 18.97 3.64
C ILE A 2 -20.75 20.28 3.53
N TYR A 3 -19.95 20.61 4.53
CA TYR A 3 -19.02 21.72 4.40
C TYR A 3 -17.87 21.25 3.50
N PRO A 4 -17.60 21.93 2.36
CA PRO A 4 -16.46 21.58 1.52
C PRO A 4 -15.18 21.68 2.35
N VAL A 5 -14.24 20.76 2.13
CA VAL A 5 -12.91 20.83 2.74
C VAL A 5 -12.26 22.15 2.30
N GLU A 6 -11.93 23.01 3.26
CA GLU A 6 -11.19 24.24 2.98
C GLU A 6 -9.77 23.88 2.53
N ILE A 7 -9.47 24.17 1.27
CA ILE A 7 -8.15 23.93 0.68
C ILE A 7 -7.27 25.15 0.92
N LYS A 8 -6.16 24.95 1.62
CA LYS A 8 -5.18 26.02 1.87
C LYS A 8 -4.25 26.20 0.68
N SER A 9 -3.91 27.45 0.35
CA SER A 9 -2.99 27.78 -0.75
C SER A 9 -1.53 27.68 -0.34
N THR A 10 -0.67 27.14 -1.22
CA THR A 10 0.80 27.18 -1.04
C THR A 10 1.37 28.55 -1.42
N SER A 11 2.28 29.10 -0.61
CA SER A 11 2.87 30.43 -0.85
C SER A 11 4.23 30.38 -1.56
N ALA A 12 5.03 29.33 -1.37
CA ALA A 12 6.36 29.17 -1.92
C ALA A 12 6.47 27.97 -2.87
N ALA A 13 7.28 28.12 -3.93
CA ALA A 13 7.53 27.05 -4.89
C ALA A 13 8.42 25.95 -4.30
N ILE A 14 8.04 24.69 -4.49
CA ILE A 14 8.83 23.53 -4.05
C ILE A 14 9.97 23.28 -5.05
N PRO A 15 11.25 23.31 -4.61
CA PRO A 15 12.37 23.13 -5.51
C PRO A 15 12.59 21.63 -5.81
N LEU A 16 12.49 21.28 -7.08
CA LEU A 16 12.53 19.94 -7.64
C LEU A 16 13.68 19.83 -8.66
N LYS A 17 14.07 18.59 -8.95
CA LYS A 17 14.81 18.20 -10.16
C LYS A 17 14.08 17.06 -10.83
N LEU A 18 14.22 16.93 -12.15
CA LEU A 18 13.80 15.72 -12.84
C LEU A 18 14.62 14.54 -12.34
N ASN A 19 13.97 13.39 -12.19
CA ASN A 19 14.70 12.15 -12.00
C ASN A 19 15.25 11.71 -13.36
N PRO A 20 16.57 11.80 -13.62
CA PRO A 20 17.13 11.52 -14.94
C PRO A 20 16.81 10.10 -15.40
N LYS A 21 16.74 9.15 -14.45
CA LYS A 21 16.44 7.76 -14.76
C LYS A 21 14.95 7.42 -14.84
N TRP A 22 14.06 8.39 -14.73
CA TRP A 22 12.62 8.23 -15.03
C TRP A 22 12.28 8.83 -16.39
N VAL A 23 13.08 9.78 -16.85
CA VAL A 23 12.91 10.41 -18.17
C VAL A 23 13.32 9.44 -19.28
N ASP A 24 14.27 8.54 -19.03
CA ASP A 24 14.60 7.42 -19.91
C ASP A 24 13.42 6.44 -20.05
N GLU A 25 13.01 6.12 -21.28
CA GLU A 25 11.78 5.36 -21.55
C GLU A 25 11.83 3.92 -21.05
N GLU A 26 12.96 3.24 -21.22
CA GLU A 26 13.14 1.85 -20.80
C GLU A 26 13.18 1.76 -19.27
N ASP A 27 13.90 2.67 -18.63
CA ASP A 27 13.89 2.76 -17.17
C ASP A 27 12.54 3.24 -16.62
N ARG A 28 11.75 4.05 -17.36
CA ARG A 28 10.43 4.55 -16.91
C ARG A 28 9.41 3.43 -16.75
N LYS A 29 9.38 2.48 -17.69
CA LYS A 29 8.54 1.26 -17.60
C LYS A 29 8.80 0.51 -16.30
N ILE A 30 10.05 0.57 -15.83
CA ILE A 30 10.52 -0.07 -14.61
C ILE A 30 10.33 0.84 -13.39
N ARG A 31 10.38 2.18 -13.52
CA ARG A 31 10.44 3.14 -12.39
C ARG A 31 9.24 4.07 -12.25
N LYS A 32 8.06 3.59 -12.66
CA LYS A 32 6.79 4.34 -12.84
C LYS A 32 6.50 5.46 -11.82
N TYR A 33 6.87 5.32 -10.55
CA TYR A 33 6.43 6.18 -9.44
C TYR A 33 7.44 7.26 -9.00
N ALA A 34 8.46 7.58 -9.80
CA ALA A 34 9.56 8.46 -9.38
C ALA A 34 9.91 9.61 -10.36
N PRO A 35 8.96 10.47 -10.76
CA PRO A 35 9.20 11.47 -11.81
C PRO A 35 10.20 12.58 -11.42
N VAL A 36 10.24 12.93 -10.14
CA VAL A 36 11.04 14.05 -9.62
C VAL A 36 11.77 13.68 -8.34
N ILE A 37 12.79 14.47 -8.01
CA ILE A 37 13.49 14.48 -6.73
C ILE A 37 13.48 15.88 -6.13
N ILE A 38 13.52 16.00 -4.80
CA ILE A 38 13.56 17.31 -4.12
C ILE A 38 14.98 17.89 -4.17
N HIS A 39 15.10 19.15 -4.57
CA HIS A 39 16.36 19.89 -4.47
C HIS A 39 16.55 20.39 -3.02
N TYR A 40 16.86 19.49 -2.10
CA TYR A 40 16.85 19.74 -0.65
C TYR A 40 17.66 20.96 -0.19
N LYS A 41 18.77 21.31 -0.87
CA LYS A 41 19.61 22.47 -0.54
C LYS A 41 18.87 23.81 -0.67
N LEU A 42 17.79 23.86 -1.43
CA LEU A 42 16.99 25.07 -1.67
C LEU A 42 15.73 25.14 -0.79
N VAL A 43 15.52 24.17 0.10
CA VAL A 43 14.34 24.11 0.96
C VAL A 43 14.53 25.01 2.18
N ASN A 44 13.89 26.19 2.15
CA ASN A 44 13.85 27.15 3.25
C ASN A 44 12.56 27.03 4.09
N ALA A 45 12.38 27.90 5.09
CA ALA A 45 11.22 27.85 5.99
C ALA A 45 9.88 28.02 5.26
N HIS A 46 9.77 28.94 4.30
CA HIS A 46 8.55 29.16 3.52
C HIS A 46 8.19 27.95 2.64
N VAL A 47 9.21 27.31 2.06
CA VAL A 47 9.04 26.05 1.32
C VAL A 47 8.51 24.95 2.25
N LYS A 48 9.07 24.81 3.47
CA LYS A 48 8.58 23.84 4.46
C LYS A 48 7.12 24.07 4.83
N THR A 49 6.71 25.33 5.04
CA THR A 49 5.30 25.67 5.30
C THR A 49 4.41 25.24 4.15
N SER A 50 4.82 25.50 2.90
CA SER A 50 4.06 25.08 1.71
C SER A 50 3.97 23.56 1.59
N MET A 51 5.06 22.83 1.88
CA MET A 51 5.05 21.37 1.91
C MET A 51 4.06 20.82 2.96
N ASN A 52 4.04 21.40 4.17
CA ASN A 52 3.12 20.97 5.22
C ASN A 52 1.65 21.26 4.85
N ILE A 53 1.37 22.39 4.19
CA ILE A 53 0.05 22.69 3.63
C ILE A 53 -0.37 21.65 2.58
N MET A 54 0.54 21.27 1.68
CA MET A 54 0.26 20.23 0.68
C MET A 54 -0.09 18.88 1.33
N LEU A 55 0.63 18.49 2.39
CA LEU A 55 0.34 17.29 3.16
C LEU A 55 -1.03 17.34 3.85
N GLU A 56 -1.35 18.46 4.50
CA GLU A 56 -2.63 18.66 5.19
C GLU A 56 -3.80 18.59 4.20
N ASN A 57 -3.70 19.30 3.07
CA ASN A 57 -4.70 19.24 2.01
C ASN A 57 -4.89 17.81 1.50
N ARG A 58 -3.79 17.08 1.20
CA ARG A 58 -3.84 15.68 0.74
C ARG A 58 -4.61 14.79 1.71
N ILE A 59 -4.27 14.86 2.99
CA ILE A 59 -4.93 14.07 4.03
C ILE A 59 -6.42 14.44 4.13
N ASN A 60 -6.75 15.73 4.11
CA ASN A 60 -8.14 16.17 4.24
C ASN A 60 -9.00 15.77 3.04
N ILE A 61 -8.46 15.80 1.82
CA ILE A 61 -9.16 15.26 0.62
C ILE A 61 -9.40 13.76 0.79
N CYS A 62 -8.39 13.01 1.22
CA CYS A 62 -8.52 11.58 1.47
C CYS A 62 -9.54 11.26 2.58
N ARG A 63 -9.57 12.06 3.67
CA ARG A 63 -10.59 11.97 4.73
C ARG A 63 -11.99 12.19 4.15
N ASP A 64 -12.17 13.20 3.31
CA ASP A 64 -13.45 13.48 2.69
C ASP A 64 -13.91 12.35 1.77
N LEU A 65 -12.99 11.77 0.98
CA LEU A 65 -13.27 10.58 0.18
C LEU A 65 -13.61 9.37 1.04
N ALA A 66 -13.01 9.24 2.23
CA ALA A 66 -13.27 8.16 3.17
C ALA A 66 -14.59 8.30 3.93
N ARG A 67 -15.19 9.50 3.99
CA ARG A 67 -16.45 9.75 4.70
C ARG A 67 -17.61 8.97 4.07
N ARG A 68 -18.48 8.46 4.94
CA ARG A 68 -19.69 7.73 4.56
C ARG A 68 -20.93 8.62 4.70
N PRO A 69 -21.84 8.64 3.71
CA PRO A 69 -23.06 9.46 3.77
C PRO A 69 -24.11 9.00 4.80
N ASP A 70 -23.98 7.80 5.39
CA ASP A 70 -25.07 7.10 6.07
C ASP A 70 -25.08 7.21 7.62
N LYS A 71 -26.16 7.84 8.10
CA LYS A 71 -26.86 7.86 9.42
C LYS A 71 -26.12 7.96 10.77
N PHE A 72 -24.83 7.70 10.88
CA PHE A 72 -24.08 7.85 12.15
C PHE A 72 -23.01 8.93 12.04
N GLY A 73 -23.44 10.15 11.67
CA GLY A 73 -22.62 11.34 11.50
C GLY A 73 -21.21 11.25 12.11
N GLY A 74 -20.20 11.14 11.24
CA GLY A 74 -18.89 11.72 11.53
C GLY A 74 -17.65 10.82 11.62
N HIS A 75 -17.68 9.51 11.33
CA HIS A 75 -16.46 8.69 11.45
C HIS A 75 -16.03 7.99 10.16
N THR A 76 -14.77 8.19 9.78
CA THR A 76 -14.08 7.56 8.64
C THR A 76 -13.57 6.16 9.02
N SER A 77 -14.38 5.29 9.59
CA SER A 77 -13.85 4.01 10.11
C SER A 77 -13.65 2.94 9.03
N PHE A 78 -12.77 1.97 9.29
CA PHE A 78 -12.77 0.71 8.53
C PHE A 78 -13.95 -0.15 8.99
N SER A 79 -14.77 -0.62 8.05
CA SER A 79 -15.73 -1.70 8.32
C SER A 79 -15.47 -2.88 7.41
N PHE A 80 -15.56 -4.07 7.98
CA PHE A 80 -15.34 -5.30 7.27
C PHE A 80 -16.65 -6.08 7.21
N ASN A 81 -17.14 -6.35 5.99
CA ASN A 81 -18.26 -7.27 5.84
C ASN A 81 -17.73 -8.68 5.54
N ARG A 82 -18.24 -9.62 6.33
CA ARG A 82 -18.06 -11.06 6.18
C ARG A 82 -19.34 -11.59 5.56
N ASN A 83 -19.29 -12.12 4.34
CA ASN A 83 -20.43 -12.87 3.84
C ASN A 83 -20.05 -14.20 3.15
N ALA A 84 -20.70 -15.26 3.64
CA ALA A 84 -21.09 -16.52 3.02
C ALA A 84 -20.12 -17.32 2.12
N CYS A 85 -19.06 -17.92 2.68
CA CYS A 85 -18.83 -19.36 2.43
C CYS A 85 -19.35 -20.15 3.65
N ARG A 86 -20.68 -20.09 3.81
CA ARG A 86 -21.66 -20.91 4.58
C ARG A 86 -21.35 -21.58 5.94
N THR A 87 -20.15 -21.52 6.51
CA THR A 87 -19.87 -22.27 7.77
C THR A 87 -18.94 -21.50 8.70
N ILE A 88 -19.43 -20.39 9.27
CA ILE A 88 -18.68 -19.58 10.25
C ILE A 88 -19.46 -19.54 11.58
N HIS A 89 -19.83 -20.71 12.11
CA HIS A 89 -20.28 -20.85 13.50
C HIS A 89 -19.20 -21.42 14.42
N SER A 90 -18.00 -21.68 13.89
CA SER A 90 -16.83 -21.86 14.74
C SER A 90 -15.61 -21.25 14.07
N MET A 91 -15.40 -19.94 14.24
CA MET A 91 -14.04 -19.40 14.24
C MET A 91 -13.30 -19.99 15.45
N LYS A 92 -13.03 -21.30 15.44
CA LYS A 92 -11.85 -21.85 16.09
C LYS A 92 -10.67 -21.44 15.22
N LEU A 93 -10.40 -20.13 15.15
CA LEU A 93 -9.05 -19.63 14.91
C LEU A 93 -8.26 -20.21 16.07
N LYS A 94 -7.79 -21.44 15.90
CA LYS A 94 -6.92 -22.05 16.89
C LYS A 94 -5.72 -21.12 16.93
N PHE A 95 -5.24 -20.79 18.13
CA PHE A 95 -3.97 -20.09 18.32
C PHE A 95 -2.80 -20.81 17.62
N THR A 96 -3.04 -22.01 17.08
CA THR A 96 -2.11 -22.77 16.28
C THR A 96 -2.11 -22.41 14.78
N ASN A 97 -2.84 -21.45 14.25
CA ASN A 97 -2.83 -21.18 12.79
C ASN A 97 -2.01 -19.92 12.45
N ILE A 98 -1.51 -19.84 11.22
CA ILE A 98 -0.82 -18.68 10.62
C ILE A 98 -1.70 -18.16 9.48
N PRO A 99 -2.69 -17.29 9.75
CA PRO A 99 -3.53 -16.74 8.70
C PRO A 99 -2.78 -15.97 7.62
N ILE A 100 -3.31 -16.05 6.41
CA ILE A 100 -2.82 -15.39 5.20
C ILE A 100 -3.87 -14.35 4.78
N ILE A 101 -3.49 -13.09 4.74
CA ILE A 101 -4.32 -11.98 4.26
C ILE A 101 -3.81 -11.59 2.87
N VAL A 102 -4.64 -11.73 1.86
CA VAL A 102 -4.30 -11.43 0.46
C VAL A 102 -5.02 -10.16 0.05
N ASN A 103 -4.27 -9.10 -0.25
CA ASN A 103 -4.85 -7.88 -0.81
C ASN A 103 -5.08 -8.08 -2.31
N SER A 104 -6.34 -8.20 -2.73
CA SER A 104 -6.64 -8.54 -4.12
C SER A 104 -6.45 -7.34 -5.06
N THR A 105 -5.64 -7.53 -6.08
CA THR A 105 -5.56 -6.63 -7.24
C THR A 105 -5.88 -7.31 -8.56
N GLY A 106 -6.28 -8.58 -8.52
CA GLY A 106 -6.62 -9.35 -9.72
C GLY A 106 -8.05 -9.10 -10.19
N ALA A 107 -8.41 -9.70 -11.31
CA ALA A 107 -9.81 -9.85 -11.67
C ALA A 107 -10.40 -11.08 -10.98
N ALA A 108 -11.68 -10.98 -10.58
CA ALA A 108 -12.36 -12.03 -9.84
C ALA A 108 -12.45 -13.35 -10.63
N THR A 109 -12.71 -13.27 -11.93
CA THR A 109 -12.87 -14.40 -12.84
C THR A 109 -11.59 -15.19 -13.03
N ARG A 110 -10.47 -14.51 -13.27
CA ARG A 110 -9.14 -15.14 -13.31
C ARG A 110 -8.77 -15.79 -11.99
N ILE A 111 -9.00 -15.10 -10.86
CA ILE A 111 -8.74 -15.69 -9.54
C ILE A 111 -9.58 -16.95 -9.34
N ALA A 112 -10.87 -16.93 -9.70
CA ALA A 112 -11.73 -18.10 -9.63
C ALA A 112 -11.21 -19.25 -10.51
N LYS A 113 -10.79 -18.95 -11.75
CA LYS A 113 -10.19 -19.93 -12.66
C LYS A 113 -8.92 -20.53 -12.10
N ASP A 114 -8.00 -19.71 -11.59
CA ASP A 114 -6.75 -20.18 -10.97
C ASP A 114 -7.06 -21.08 -9.76
N LEU A 115 -7.97 -20.66 -8.88
CA LEU A 115 -8.41 -21.46 -7.72
C LEU A 115 -9.09 -22.80 -8.06
N LEU A 116 -9.65 -22.93 -9.27
CA LEU A 116 -10.31 -24.16 -9.72
C LEU A 116 -9.43 -25.05 -10.60
N SER A 117 -8.38 -24.49 -11.21
CA SER A 117 -7.62 -25.19 -12.26
C SER A 117 -6.16 -25.43 -11.93
N ASN A 118 -5.49 -24.50 -11.25
CA ASN A 118 -4.05 -24.61 -11.01
C ASN A 118 -3.66 -24.10 -9.61
N TYR A 119 -2.83 -24.86 -8.91
CA TYR A 119 -2.26 -24.47 -7.62
C TYR A 119 -1.15 -23.41 -7.79
N SER A 120 -1.26 -22.52 -8.78
CA SER A 120 -0.23 -21.54 -9.13
C SER A 120 -0.18 -20.35 -8.17
N LEU A 121 -1.28 -20.05 -7.50
CA LEU A 121 -1.34 -18.99 -6.50
C LEU A 121 -0.55 -19.42 -5.25
N ALA A 122 0.39 -18.58 -4.80
CA ALA A 122 1.17 -18.84 -3.57
C ALA A 122 0.28 -19.08 -2.35
N TRP A 123 -0.88 -18.43 -2.36
CA TRP A 123 -1.89 -18.47 -1.33
C TRP A 123 -3.08 -19.37 -1.68
N HIS A 124 -2.96 -20.19 -2.73
CA HIS A 124 -3.99 -21.18 -3.06
C HIS A 124 -4.35 -21.99 -1.79
N PRO A 125 -5.62 -22.20 -1.46
CA PRO A 125 -6.03 -22.89 -0.23
C PRO A 125 -5.36 -24.26 0.00
N GLU A 126 -5.15 -25.04 -1.07
CA GLU A 126 -4.34 -26.29 -1.04
C GLU A 126 -2.86 -26.06 -0.69
N ASN A 127 -2.23 -25.02 -1.24
CA ASN A 127 -0.85 -24.63 -0.89
C ASN A 127 -0.73 -24.11 0.55
N ALA A 128 -1.83 -23.55 1.07
CA ALA A 128 -1.94 -23.02 2.41
C ALA A 128 -2.04 -24.11 3.50
N ARG A 129 -2.27 -25.39 3.14
CA ARG A 129 -2.26 -26.54 4.07
C ARG A 129 -3.11 -26.29 5.33
N ASP A 130 -4.41 -26.07 5.13
CA ASP A 130 -5.41 -25.75 6.16
C ASP A 130 -5.22 -24.40 6.89
N GLU A 131 -4.18 -23.62 6.57
CA GLU A 131 -4.08 -22.26 7.10
C GLU A 131 -5.20 -21.38 6.51
N PRO A 132 -5.85 -20.51 7.31
CA PRO A 132 -6.90 -19.63 6.83
C PRO A 132 -6.38 -18.62 5.79
N VAL A 133 -7.03 -18.56 4.63
CA VAL A 133 -6.76 -17.61 3.55
C VAL A 133 -7.89 -16.61 3.46
N TYR A 134 -7.60 -15.34 3.71
CA TYR A 134 -8.52 -14.23 3.60
C TYR A 134 -8.21 -13.41 2.35
N LEU A 135 -9.08 -13.51 1.33
CA LEU A 135 -9.03 -12.65 0.16
C LEU A 135 -9.76 -11.34 0.49
N LEU A 136 -8.99 -10.27 0.65
CA LEU A 136 -9.50 -8.94 1.00
C LEU A 136 -9.76 -8.11 -0.26
N VAL A 137 -11.00 -7.63 -0.40
CA VAL A 137 -11.45 -6.79 -1.53
C VAL A 137 -12.16 -5.53 -1.05
N HIS A 138 -12.19 -4.46 -1.85
CA HIS A 138 -13.00 -3.29 -1.51
C HIS A 138 -14.50 -3.61 -1.66
N LYS A 139 -15.37 -2.94 -0.91
CA LYS A 139 -16.84 -3.16 -0.94
C LYS A 139 -17.45 -3.08 -2.34
N PHE A 140 -16.88 -2.24 -3.21
CA PHE A 140 -17.37 -2.07 -4.59
C PHE A 140 -17.16 -3.31 -5.46
N GLU A 141 -16.18 -4.14 -5.12
CA GLU A 141 -15.85 -5.39 -5.82
C GLU A 141 -16.50 -6.62 -5.19
N PHE A 142 -16.99 -6.50 -3.96
CA PHE A 142 -17.37 -7.66 -3.14
C PHE A 142 -18.40 -8.56 -3.82
N GLU A 143 -19.48 -7.98 -4.33
CA GLU A 143 -20.56 -8.77 -4.95
C GLU A 143 -20.09 -9.47 -6.23
N TYR A 144 -19.26 -8.80 -7.03
CA TYR A 144 -18.69 -9.38 -8.24
C TYR A 144 -17.75 -10.55 -7.90
N TYR A 145 -16.89 -10.37 -6.89
CA TYR A 145 -16.03 -11.44 -6.38
C TYR A 145 -16.84 -12.61 -5.81
N ARG A 146 -17.89 -12.33 -5.04
CA ARG A 146 -18.77 -13.35 -4.46
C ARG A 146 -19.42 -14.22 -5.54
N GLN A 147 -19.89 -13.60 -6.63
CA GLN A 147 -20.48 -14.31 -7.76
C GLN A 147 -19.44 -15.16 -8.51
N ALA A 148 -18.28 -14.57 -8.84
CA ALA A 148 -17.22 -15.27 -9.56
C ALA A 148 -16.66 -16.46 -8.77
N LEU A 149 -16.55 -16.33 -7.44
CA LEU A 149 -16.04 -17.35 -6.54
C LEU A 149 -17.11 -18.34 -6.03
N SER A 150 -18.33 -18.28 -6.55
CA SER A 150 -19.46 -19.10 -6.07
C SER A 150 -19.23 -20.61 -6.13
N LYS A 151 -18.36 -21.08 -7.04
CA LYS A 151 -17.98 -22.50 -7.20
C LYS A 151 -16.70 -22.88 -6.44
N VAL A 152 -16.05 -21.93 -5.78
CA VAL A 152 -14.80 -22.17 -5.05
C VAL A 152 -15.13 -22.67 -3.65
N GLU A 153 -14.99 -23.97 -3.42
CA GLU A 153 -15.36 -24.63 -2.17
C GLU A 153 -14.13 -25.11 -1.38
N TYR A 154 -13.44 -24.17 -0.70
CA TYR A 154 -12.36 -24.52 0.23
C TYR A 154 -12.73 -24.11 1.66
N LYS A 155 -12.60 -25.06 2.61
CA LYS A 155 -12.96 -24.85 4.02
C LYS A 155 -12.11 -23.77 4.73
N ASN A 156 -10.89 -23.55 4.24
CA ASN A 156 -9.95 -22.57 4.77
C ASN A 156 -9.89 -21.27 3.94
N PHE A 157 -10.81 -21.04 2.98
CA PHE A 157 -10.82 -19.84 2.14
C PHE A 157 -11.99 -18.91 2.48
N TYR A 158 -11.70 -17.61 2.56
CA TYR A 158 -12.66 -16.60 3.00
C TYR A 158 -12.56 -15.34 2.15
N LEU A 159 -13.68 -14.90 1.58
CA LEU A 159 -13.79 -13.58 0.95
C LEU A 159 -14.20 -12.55 2.00
N ILE A 160 -13.41 -11.49 2.14
CA ILE A 160 -13.65 -10.39 3.08
C ILE A 160 -13.71 -9.08 2.28
N SER A 161 -14.70 -8.25 2.57
CA SER A 161 -14.70 -6.87 2.05
C SER A 161 -14.32 -5.85 3.11
N TRP A 162 -13.70 -4.76 2.68
CA TRP A 162 -13.54 -3.56 3.48
C TRP A 162 -14.25 -2.37 2.82
N ASP A 163 -14.79 -1.47 3.64
CA ASP A 163 -15.42 -0.23 3.22
C ASP A 163 -14.59 0.96 3.70
N GLY A 164 -14.01 1.70 2.75
CA GLY A 164 -13.35 2.97 3.00
C GLY A 164 -14.02 4.15 2.29
N GLY A 165 -15.34 4.10 2.10
CA GLY A 165 -16.08 5.12 1.36
C GLY A 165 -15.72 5.09 -0.14
N LYS A 166 -15.34 6.25 -0.68
CA LYS A 166 -14.84 6.42 -2.04
C LYS A 166 -13.31 6.42 -2.12
N MET A 167 -12.61 6.31 -0.99
CA MET A 167 -11.16 6.31 -0.95
C MET A 167 -10.61 5.02 -1.57
N SER A 168 -9.75 5.18 -2.57
CA SER A 168 -9.03 4.08 -3.24
C SER A 168 -7.54 4.39 -3.37
N GLY A 169 -6.75 3.40 -3.76
CA GLY A 169 -5.30 3.49 -3.93
C GLY A 169 -4.54 2.42 -3.18
N TYR A 170 -3.23 2.39 -3.41
CA TYR A 170 -2.35 1.38 -2.82
C TYR A 170 -2.25 1.51 -1.29
N GLY A 171 -2.05 2.73 -0.78
CA GLY A 171 -1.97 3.01 0.66
C GLY A 171 -3.23 2.57 1.40
N ALA A 172 -4.41 2.96 0.94
CA ALA A 172 -5.69 2.61 1.56
C ALA A 172 -5.92 1.08 1.60
N ALA A 173 -5.64 0.37 0.50
CA ALA A 173 -5.79 -1.08 0.46
C ALA A 173 -4.82 -1.80 1.41
N ARG A 174 -3.57 -1.32 1.53
CA ARG A 174 -2.59 -1.84 2.48
C ARG A 174 -2.97 -1.54 3.92
N ALA A 175 -3.42 -0.32 4.21
CA ALA A 175 -3.93 0.07 5.51
C ALA A 175 -5.13 -0.79 5.92
N ALA A 176 -6.06 -1.07 5.01
CA ALA A 176 -7.19 -1.98 5.27
C ALA A 176 -6.75 -3.41 5.63
N ALA A 177 -5.71 -3.93 4.97
CA ALA A 177 -5.15 -5.24 5.28
C ALA A 177 -4.51 -5.28 6.68
N ILE A 178 -3.80 -4.21 7.05
CA ILE A 178 -3.23 -4.03 8.40
C ILE A 178 -4.34 -3.88 9.45
N ALA A 179 -5.41 -3.15 9.12
CA ALA A 179 -6.57 -2.99 9.99
C ALA A 179 -7.31 -4.30 10.21
N PHE A 180 -7.48 -5.10 9.17
CA PHE A 180 -8.07 -6.43 9.29
C PHE A 180 -7.22 -7.35 10.17
N ALA A 181 -5.90 -7.31 9.99
CA ALA A 181 -4.93 -8.02 10.81
C ALA A 181 -5.06 -7.70 12.31
N ASP A 182 -5.13 -6.41 12.65
CA ASP A 182 -5.26 -5.95 14.04
C ASP A 182 -6.62 -6.34 14.66
N ALA A 183 -7.67 -6.38 13.83
CA ALA A 183 -9.02 -6.78 14.23
C ALA A 183 -9.21 -8.31 14.44
N LEU A 184 -8.18 -9.13 14.21
CA LEU A 184 -8.26 -10.57 14.46
C LEU A 184 -8.39 -10.88 15.97
N PRO A 185 -9.27 -11.82 16.39
CA PRO A 185 -9.60 -12.03 17.80
C PRO A 185 -8.40 -12.34 18.72
N TYR A 186 -7.38 -13.02 18.21
CA TYR A 186 -6.20 -13.42 18.96
C TYR A 186 -5.10 -12.35 18.99
N ARG A 187 -5.35 -11.17 18.40
CA ARG A 187 -4.44 -10.00 18.37
C ARG A 187 -3.00 -10.37 17.99
N PRO A 188 -2.76 -10.67 16.71
CA PRO A 188 -1.43 -11.06 16.24
C PRO A 188 -0.36 -10.09 16.72
N LYS A 189 0.81 -10.63 17.07
CA LYS A 189 1.96 -9.85 17.56
C LYS A 189 2.95 -9.53 16.46
N GLN A 190 2.85 -10.23 15.34
CA GLN A 190 3.69 -10.00 14.18
C GLN A 190 2.91 -10.17 12.88
N ILE A 191 3.21 -9.36 11.88
CA ILE A 191 2.84 -9.58 10.50
C ILE A 191 4.09 -9.70 9.64
N LEU A 192 4.15 -10.74 8.81
CA LEU A 192 5.14 -10.86 7.74
C LEU A 192 4.49 -10.39 6.45
N LEU A 193 4.85 -9.21 5.98
CA LEU A 193 4.39 -8.69 4.71
C LEU A 193 5.30 -9.22 3.61
N MET A 194 4.70 -9.78 2.56
CA MET A 194 5.43 -10.36 1.43
C MET A 194 4.79 -10.00 0.10
N ASP A 195 5.63 -9.89 -0.93
CA ASP A 195 5.21 -9.91 -2.31
C ASP A 195 4.76 -11.35 -2.70
N GLN A 196 3.69 -11.50 -3.48
CA GLN A 196 3.13 -12.81 -3.84
C GLN A 196 4.12 -13.73 -4.58
N ASP A 197 4.98 -13.17 -5.43
CA ASP A 197 6.03 -13.90 -6.14
C ASP A 197 7.13 -14.38 -5.20
N ALA A 198 7.49 -13.58 -4.19
CA ALA A 198 8.37 -14.02 -3.12
C ALA A 198 7.76 -15.17 -2.34
N ALA A 199 6.43 -15.24 -2.15
CA ALA A 199 5.77 -16.34 -1.45
C ALA A 199 5.66 -17.64 -2.27
N LEU A 200 5.87 -17.61 -3.60
CA LEU A 200 5.84 -18.80 -4.45
C LEU A 200 7.03 -19.73 -4.23
N THR A 201 8.19 -19.17 -3.86
CA THR A 201 9.42 -19.95 -3.75
C THR A 201 9.43 -20.84 -2.50
N GLU A 202 9.86 -22.09 -2.62
CA GLU A 202 9.94 -23.04 -1.50
C GLU A 202 10.81 -22.54 -0.34
N GLN A 203 11.79 -21.69 -0.62
CA GLN A 203 12.72 -21.14 0.37
C GLN A 203 12.06 -20.15 1.35
N THR A 204 10.95 -19.54 0.94
CA THR A 204 10.27 -18.45 1.67
C THR A 204 8.79 -18.72 1.92
N ARG A 205 8.23 -19.77 1.31
CA ARG A 205 6.85 -20.20 1.52
C ARG A 205 6.62 -20.53 2.99
N HIS A 206 5.83 -19.72 3.67
CA HIS A 206 5.55 -19.85 5.11
C HIS A 206 4.92 -21.20 5.51
N THR A 207 4.31 -21.94 4.57
CA THR A 207 3.78 -23.29 4.80
C THR A 207 4.81 -24.41 4.63
N ASN A 208 6.01 -24.11 4.11
CA ASN A 208 7.12 -25.08 4.08
C ASN A 208 7.52 -25.44 5.54
N PRO A 209 7.68 -26.73 5.90
CA PRO A 209 7.96 -27.14 7.28
C PRO A 209 9.21 -26.50 7.90
N VAL A 210 10.27 -26.28 7.12
CA VAL A 210 11.52 -25.67 7.59
C VAL A 210 11.31 -24.19 7.91
N VAL A 211 10.57 -23.50 7.03
CA VAL A 211 10.21 -22.09 7.15
C VAL A 211 9.27 -21.89 8.34
N LYS A 212 8.22 -22.73 8.46
CA LYS A 212 7.26 -22.75 9.57
C LYS A 212 7.94 -23.00 10.92
N LYS A 213 8.89 -23.94 10.99
CA LYS A 213 9.69 -24.19 12.19
C LYS A 213 10.55 -22.98 12.55
N SER A 214 11.17 -22.34 11.56
CA SER A 214 11.99 -21.14 11.76
C SER A 214 11.15 -19.95 12.26
N LEU A 215 9.95 -19.76 11.72
CA LEU A 215 8.96 -18.78 12.20
C LEU A 215 8.62 -19.01 13.67
N LEU A 216 8.28 -20.25 14.03
CA LEU A 216 7.93 -20.61 15.41
C LEU A 216 9.10 -20.37 16.37
N GLN A 217 10.32 -20.75 15.99
CA GLN A 217 11.51 -20.52 16.79
C GLN A 217 11.81 -19.02 16.98
N ALA A 218 11.68 -18.23 15.92
CA ALA A 218 11.86 -16.78 15.99
C ALA A 218 10.84 -16.12 16.92
N GLN A 219 9.58 -16.56 16.90
CA GLN A 219 8.53 -16.07 17.80
C GLN A 219 8.85 -16.37 19.27
N ILE A 220 9.21 -17.63 19.57
CA ILE A 220 9.56 -18.05 20.93
C ILE A 220 10.75 -17.22 21.44
N LYS A 221 11.79 -17.04 20.61
CA LYS A 221 12.95 -16.22 20.96
C LYS A 221 12.59 -14.75 21.23
N ALA A 222 11.59 -14.22 20.55
CA ALA A 222 11.09 -12.86 20.74
C ALA A 222 10.11 -12.72 21.93
N GLY A 223 9.93 -13.77 22.74
CA GLY A 223 9.07 -13.74 23.93
C GLY A 223 7.58 -13.81 23.63
N TYR A 224 7.18 -14.18 22.41
CA TYR A 224 5.78 -14.32 22.05
C TYR A 224 5.28 -15.76 22.31
N PRO A 225 4.05 -15.93 22.83
CA PRO A 225 3.41 -17.25 22.85
C PRO A 225 3.27 -17.78 21.42
N GLN A 226 3.21 -19.12 21.26
CA GLN A 226 3.24 -19.78 19.95
C GLN A 226 2.24 -19.18 18.94
N ARG A 227 2.70 -19.00 17.69
CA ARG A 227 1.90 -18.67 16.47
C ARG A 227 1.05 -17.40 16.59
N THR A 228 1.71 -16.29 16.90
CA THR A 228 1.15 -14.92 16.86
C THR A 228 1.47 -14.18 15.55
N THR A 229 2.00 -14.86 14.54
CA THR A 229 2.30 -14.29 13.22
C THR A 229 1.17 -14.50 12.23
N ILE A 230 0.92 -13.49 11.42
CA ILE A 230 0.10 -13.53 10.21
C ILE A 230 0.96 -13.21 8.98
N ILE A 231 0.55 -13.68 7.82
CA ILE A 231 1.19 -13.36 6.54
C ILE A 231 0.30 -12.37 5.79
N GLY A 232 0.84 -11.22 5.42
CA GLY A 232 0.17 -10.29 4.52
C GLY A 232 0.79 -10.39 3.13
N LEU A 233 0.01 -10.78 2.13
CA LEU A 233 0.46 -10.92 0.76
C LEU A 233 -0.05 -9.77 -0.10
N GLY A 234 0.87 -9.10 -0.79
CA GLY A 234 0.55 -8.10 -1.79
C GLY A 234 1.02 -8.48 -3.18
N ARG A 235 0.75 -7.59 -4.14
CA ARG A 235 1.11 -7.78 -5.54
C ARG A 235 2.61 -8.05 -5.71
N GLY A 236 2.94 -9.15 -6.39
CA GLY A 236 4.31 -9.51 -6.75
C GLY A 236 4.96 -8.56 -7.76
N ASN A 237 6.29 -8.57 -7.82
CA ASN A 237 7.06 -7.79 -8.78
C ASN A 237 8.00 -8.69 -9.62
N PRO A 238 7.57 -9.08 -10.83
CA PRO A 238 8.20 -10.15 -11.60
C PRO A 238 9.60 -9.82 -12.13
N THR A 239 10.05 -8.58 -12.06
CA THR A 239 11.34 -8.10 -12.62
C THR A 239 12.50 -8.10 -11.62
N ARG A 240 12.38 -8.76 -10.47
CA ARG A 240 13.47 -8.79 -9.46
C ARG A 240 14.29 -10.08 -9.56
N VAL A 241 15.61 -9.92 -9.48
CA VAL A 241 16.59 -10.93 -9.90
C VAL A 241 16.88 -11.97 -8.80
N SER A 242 16.51 -11.73 -7.54
CA SER A 242 16.64 -12.74 -6.47
C SER A 242 15.71 -12.48 -5.29
N VAL A 243 15.13 -13.55 -4.73
CA VAL A 243 14.34 -13.52 -3.49
C VAL A 243 15.30 -13.60 -2.29
N PRO A 244 15.18 -12.73 -1.26
CA PRO A 244 16.08 -12.73 -0.13
C PRO A 244 15.91 -13.99 0.73
N SER A 245 16.99 -14.40 1.40
CA SER A 245 16.96 -15.52 2.35
C SER A 245 15.97 -15.25 3.49
N PHE A 246 15.06 -16.20 3.73
CA PHE A 246 13.97 -16.08 4.69
C PHE A 246 14.44 -15.86 6.13
N LYS A 247 15.54 -16.51 6.55
CA LYS A 247 16.03 -16.49 7.94
C LYS A 247 16.32 -15.08 8.46
N ASN A 248 16.82 -14.19 7.60
CA ASN A 248 17.19 -12.82 7.97
C ASN A 248 15.98 -11.87 8.01
N GLN A 249 14.86 -12.24 7.38
CA GLN A 249 13.68 -11.38 7.24
C GLN A 249 12.66 -11.59 8.37
N LEU A 250 12.86 -12.60 9.22
CA LEU A 250 11.99 -12.93 10.36
C LEU A 250 12.19 -12.02 11.56
N ILE A 251 13.34 -11.34 11.62
CA ILE A 251 13.67 -10.42 12.70
C ILE A 251 13.06 -9.07 12.31
N PRO A 252 12.13 -8.53 13.11
CA PRO A 252 11.62 -7.18 12.89
C PRO A 252 12.81 -6.21 12.80
N PRO A 253 12.80 -5.28 11.84
CA PRO A 253 13.89 -4.34 11.68
C PRO A 253 14.02 -3.53 12.97
N GLN A 254 15.22 -3.53 13.55
CA GLN A 254 15.51 -2.69 14.70
C GLN A 254 15.64 -1.26 14.21
N ARG A 255 14.95 -0.32 14.88
CA ARG A 255 15.13 1.12 14.62
C ARG A 255 16.61 1.43 14.76
N THR A 256 17.24 1.86 13.67
CA THR A 256 18.66 2.20 13.70
C THR A 256 18.84 3.49 14.49
N THR A 257 19.76 3.51 15.46
CA THR A 257 20.14 4.72 16.20
C THR A 257 20.99 5.67 15.35
N HIS A 258 21.52 5.18 14.24
CA HIS A 258 22.24 5.98 13.29
C HIS A 258 21.28 6.92 12.57
N LYS A 259 21.40 8.22 12.87
CA LYS A 259 20.99 9.31 11.97
C LYS A 259 21.69 9.08 10.64
N ALA A 260 21.13 8.23 9.78
CA ALA A 260 21.61 8.04 8.44
C ALA A 260 21.43 9.38 7.71
N LYS A 261 22.46 10.22 7.81
CA LYS A 261 22.64 11.42 7.01
C LYS A 261 22.55 10.95 5.57
N TYR A 262 21.39 11.15 4.96
CA TYR A 262 21.12 10.96 3.53
C TYR A 262 21.20 9.50 3.02
N ILE A 263 20.14 8.71 3.19
CA ILE A 263 19.96 7.53 2.33
C ILE A 263 18.72 7.71 1.46
N SER A 264 18.91 8.27 0.26
CA SER A 264 17.89 8.49 -0.78
C SER A 264 17.25 7.21 -1.36
N ARG A 265 17.34 6.07 -0.67
CA ARG A 265 17.22 4.74 -1.28
C ARG A 265 16.51 3.77 -0.34
N ALA A 266 15.18 3.83 -0.29
CA ALA A 266 14.38 2.84 0.43
C ALA A 266 13.79 1.85 -0.60
N PRO A 267 14.29 0.61 -0.70
CA PRO A 267 13.76 -0.38 -1.64
C PRO A 267 12.35 -0.78 -1.23
N THR A 268 11.48 -1.10 -2.19
CA THR A 268 10.25 -1.85 -1.89
C THR A 268 10.66 -3.21 -1.31
N GLN A 269 10.33 -3.54 -0.06
CA GLN A 269 10.75 -4.80 0.56
C GLN A 269 9.93 -5.96 -0.03
N GLN A 270 10.58 -7.05 -0.46
CA GLN A 270 9.85 -8.26 -0.89
C GLN A 270 9.31 -9.06 0.29
N ILE A 271 9.98 -8.98 1.45
CA ILE A 271 9.62 -9.64 2.70
C ILE A 271 10.01 -8.70 3.84
N ILE A 272 9.10 -8.45 4.78
CA ILE A 272 9.36 -7.61 5.96
C ILE A 272 8.50 -8.07 7.14
N ALA A 273 9.15 -8.32 8.28
CA ALA A 273 8.46 -8.62 9.53
C ALA A 273 8.20 -7.34 10.33
N ILE A 274 6.99 -7.18 10.85
CA ILE A 274 6.56 -6.02 11.62
C ILE A 274 5.85 -6.49 12.88
N THR A 275 6.13 -5.85 14.01
CA THR A 275 5.50 -6.15 15.30
C THR A 275 4.29 -5.27 15.56
N ALA A 276 3.33 -5.80 16.31
CA ALA A 276 2.23 -5.02 16.84
C ALA A 276 2.72 -3.90 17.80
N PRO A 277 1.93 -2.84 18.03
CA PRO A 277 0.63 -2.57 17.41
C PRO A 277 0.80 -2.18 15.93
N PHE A 278 -0.08 -2.69 15.05
CA PHE A 278 0.02 -2.39 13.62
C PHE A 278 -0.64 -1.07 13.25
N ILE A 279 -1.53 -0.58 14.12
CA ILE A 279 -2.25 0.68 14.03
C ILE A 279 -2.03 1.48 15.31
N ASP A 280 -2.07 2.82 15.21
CA ASP A 280 -1.94 3.73 16.35
C ASP A 280 -3.10 4.74 16.36
N ARG A 281 -3.33 5.41 17.49
CA ARG A 281 -4.41 6.41 17.67
C ARG A 281 -4.31 7.60 16.71
N HIS A 282 -3.14 7.85 16.14
CA HIS A 282 -2.84 9.02 15.29
C HIS A 282 -2.46 8.63 13.85
N THR A 283 -2.52 7.35 13.49
CA THR A 283 -2.11 6.85 12.17
C THR A 283 -2.95 5.65 11.77
N ASP A 284 -3.25 5.47 10.47
CA ASP A 284 -3.90 4.26 9.93
C ASP A 284 -2.98 3.02 9.94
N GLY A 285 -1.90 3.09 10.71
CA GLY A 285 -0.82 2.13 10.76
C GLY A 285 0.39 2.53 9.93
N ILE A 286 1.24 1.54 9.71
CA ILE A 286 2.54 1.66 9.02
C ILE A 286 2.41 2.12 7.55
N TYR A 287 1.27 1.86 6.90
CA TYR A 287 0.98 2.25 5.54
C TYR A 287 0.05 3.45 5.55
N PRO A 288 0.53 4.65 5.19
CA PRO A 288 -0.32 5.83 5.15
C PRO A 288 -1.35 5.74 4.03
N SER A 289 -2.63 5.76 4.40
CA SER A 289 -3.76 5.60 3.46
C SER A 289 -3.80 6.65 2.36
N PHE A 290 -3.31 7.86 2.62
CA PHE A 290 -3.28 8.99 1.69
C PHE A 290 -2.23 8.87 0.57
N MET A 291 -1.42 7.79 0.57
CA MET A 291 -0.49 7.45 -0.52
C MET A 291 -1.23 6.60 -1.57
N VAL A 292 -1.84 7.25 -2.54
CA VAL A 292 -2.76 6.66 -3.53
C VAL A 292 -2.03 6.06 -4.74
N ALA A 293 -0.96 6.71 -5.18
CA ALA A 293 -0.32 6.44 -6.47
C ALA A 293 0.78 5.39 -6.42
N GLY A 294 1.34 5.07 -5.24
CA GLY A 294 2.27 3.94 -5.09
C GLY A 294 3.51 4.20 -4.24
N GLY A 295 3.62 5.38 -3.61
CA GLY A 295 4.70 5.74 -2.70
C GLY A 295 4.55 5.23 -1.26
N GLU A 296 3.51 4.46 -0.96
CA GLU A 296 3.19 3.97 0.39
C GLU A 296 4.28 3.07 0.98
N ASP A 297 4.89 2.20 0.17
CA ASP A 297 5.98 1.31 0.61
C ASP A 297 7.22 2.11 1.00
N MET A 298 7.54 3.16 0.25
CA MET A 298 8.66 4.04 0.58
C MET A 298 8.41 4.78 1.88
N LEU A 299 7.19 5.28 2.07
CA LEU A 299 6.86 6.02 3.27
C LEU A 299 6.80 5.09 4.50
N MET A 300 6.28 3.86 4.34
CA MET A 300 6.33 2.81 5.36
C MET A 300 7.78 2.52 5.80
N ASN A 301 8.70 2.32 4.86
CA ASN A 301 10.11 2.12 5.17
C ASN A 301 10.73 3.30 5.92
N CYS A 302 10.31 4.53 5.60
CA CYS A 302 10.75 5.73 6.32
C CYS A 302 10.20 5.77 7.74
N LYS A 303 8.92 5.41 7.95
CA LYS A 303 8.29 5.36 9.29
C LYS A 303 8.92 4.29 10.20
N LEU A 304 9.44 3.21 9.62
CA LEU A 304 10.03 2.09 10.35
C LEU A 304 11.56 2.16 10.47
N ASP A 305 12.21 3.20 9.92
CA ASP A 305 13.67 3.38 9.92
C ASP A 305 14.46 2.15 9.37
N ILE A 306 13.89 1.41 8.41
CA ILE A 306 14.43 0.13 7.88
C ILE A 306 15.51 0.35 6.83
N VAL A 307 15.97 1.59 6.69
CA VAL A 307 16.98 1.95 5.70
C VAL A 307 18.35 1.59 6.25
N THR A 308 18.65 0.29 6.29
CA THR A 308 19.98 -0.24 6.59
C THR A 308 20.87 -0.19 5.33
N ILE A 309 22.09 0.34 5.47
CA ILE A 309 23.14 0.35 4.44
C ILE A 309 23.66 -1.07 4.14
N LYS A 310 23.27 -2.09 4.92
CA LYS A 310 23.82 -3.45 4.79
C LYS A 310 23.29 -4.23 3.59
N GLU A 311 24.20 -5.01 3.02
CA GLU A 311 24.18 -5.56 1.66
C GLU A 311 23.10 -6.58 1.31
N SER A 312 22.28 -6.99 2.27
CA SER A 312 21.39 -8.14 2.11
C SER A 312 20.00 -7.84 1.53
N ASN A 313 19.59 -6.57 1.41
CA ASN A 313 18.33 -6.15 0.76
C ASN A 313 18.57 -4.94 -0.21
N ILE A 314 19.71 -4.94 -0.91
CA ILE A 314 20.24 -3.78 -1.66
C ILE A 314 19.65 -3.58 -3.07
N SER A 315 18.76 -4.43 -3.58
CA SER A 315 18.45 -4.48 -5.02
C SER A 315 17.83 -3.22 -5.66
N CYS A 316 17.72 -2.09 -4.96
CA CYS A 316 17.17 -0.83 -5.45
C CYS A 316 17.84 0.41 -4.82
N LEU A 317 19.17 0.40 -4.68
CA LEU A 317 19.94 1.51 -4.11
C LEU A 317 20.15 2.71 -5.06
N ASP A 318 19.25 3.11 -5.96
CA ASP A 318 19.50 4.38 -6.68
C ASP A 318 18.31 5.20 -7.16
N ALA A 319 17.16 4.61 -7.50
CA ALA A 319 16.01 5.39 -7.99
C ALA A 319 14.73 4.54 -8.08
N THR A 320 14.69 3.42 -7.38
CA THR A 320 14.02 2.25 -7.95
C THR A 320 12.76 1.93 -7.13
N ILE A 321 11.61 2.44 -7.58
CA ILE A 321 10.31 1.80 -7.30
C ILE A 321 9.90 1.08 -8.57
N ILE A 322 9.99 -0.25 -8.54
CA ILE A 322 9.47 -1.10 -9.61
C ILE A 322 8.14 -1.66 -9.14
N LYS A 323 7.04 -1.20 -9.73
CA LYS A 323 5.79 -1.98 -9.74
C LYS A 323 5.36 -2.05 -11.20
N LYS A 324 5.58 -3.21 -11.82
CA LYS A 324 5.16 -3.47 -13.19
C LYS A 324 3.63 -3.60 -13.23
N GLU A 325 3.03 -3.09 -14.30
CA GLU A 325 1.65 -3.45 -14.64
C GLU A 325 1.57 -4.97 -14.87
N LEU A 326 0.48 -5.58 -14.43
CA LEU A 326 0.22 -6.99 -14.67
C LEU A 326 -0.20 -7.03 -16.14
N PRO A 327 0.38 -7.91 -16.96
CA PRO A 327 -0.10 -8.08 -18.31
C PRO A 327 -1.59 -8.43 -18.26
N VAL A 328 -2.38 -7.63 -18.96
CA VAL A 328 -3.80 -7.91 -19.22
C VAL A 328 -3.83 -9.09 -20.16
N ASP A 329 -4.67 -10.08 -19.85
CA ASP A 329 -4.94 -11.17 -20.78
C ASP A 329 -5.78 -10.59 -21.93
N LEU A 330 -5.12 -10.32 -23.06
CA LEU A 330 -5.76 -9.73 -24.23
C LEU A 330 -6.70 -10.71 -24.96
N GLU A 331 -6.54 -12.02 -24.73
CA GLU A 331 -7.38 -13.06 -25.35
C GLU A 331 -8.73 -13.18 -24.64
N HIS A 332 -8.78 -12.80 -23.36
CA HIS A 332 -10.00 -12.79 -22.56
C HIS A 332 -10.13 -11.48 -21.78
N PRO A 333 -10.61 -10.40 -22.42
CA PRO A 333 -10.77 -9.10 -21.76
C PRO A 333 -11.75 -9.24 -20.59
N GLU A 334 -11.23 -9.10 -19.38
CA GLU A 334 -12.01 -9.23 -18.16
C GLU A 334 -12.80 -7.95 -17.87
N PRO A 335 -13.95 -8.04 -17.18
CA PRO A 335 -14.65 -6.85 -16.73
C PRO A 335 -13.74 -5.97 -15.88
N PRO A 336 -13.77 -4.64 -16.06
CA PRO A 336 -12.91 -3.73 -15.33
C PRO A 336 -13.13 -3.88 -13.82
N ASN A 337 -12.04 -3.97 -13.08
CA ASN A 337 -12.05 -3.95 -11.63
C ASN A 337 -12.46 -2.54 -11.20
N ARG A 338 -13.69 -2.36 -10.71
CA ARG A 338 -14.24 -1.02 -10.43
C ARG A 338 -13.45 -0.28 -9.36
N TYR A 339 -12.78 -0.99 -8.46
CA TYR A 339 -11.89 -0.38 -7.48
C TYR A 339 -10.63 0.23 -8.12
N TRP A 340 -9.94 -0.53 -8.97
CA TRP A 340 -8.69 -0.09 -9.62
C TRP A 340 -8.93 0.79 -10.85
N ASP A 341 -9.90 0.45 -11.70
CA ASP A 341 -10.08 1.13 -12.98
C ASP A 341 -10.91 2.41 -12.84
N ASN A 342 -11.94 2.40 -12.00
CA ASN A 342 -12.84 3.56 -11.84
C ASN A 342 -12.56 4.35 -10.57
N THR A 343 -12.53 3.68 -9.41
CA THR A 343 -12.48 4.36 -8.12
C THR A 343 -11.11 4.98 -7.86
N GLN A 344 -10.03 4.29 -8.23
CA GLN A 344 -8.68 4.85 -8.15
C GLN A 344 -8.54 6.06 -9.08
N LEU A 345 -9.00 5.97 -10.33
CA LEU A 345 -8.96 7.08 -11.27
C LEU A 345 -9.72 8.30 -10.73
N ASN A 346 -10.91 8.08 -10.17
CA ASN A 346 -11.70 9.15 -9.54
C ASN A 346 -11.00 9.77 -8.31
N THR A 347 -10.33 8.95 -7.50
CA THR A 347 -9.52 9.43 -6.37
C THR A 347 -8.37 10.31 -6.88
N LEU A 348 -7.61 9.82 -7.86
CA LEU A 348 -6.50 10.55 -8.47
C LEU A 348 -6.96 11.86 -9.14
N LYS A 349 -8.12 11.85 -9.80
CA LYS A 349 -8.75 13.04 -10.37
C LYS A 349 -9.08 14.08 -9.29
N LYS A 350 -9.67 13.65 -8.17
CA LYS A 350 -9.96 14.58 -7.05
C LYS A 350 -8.72 15.16 -6.40
N LEU A 351 -7.65 14.38 -6.30
CA LEU A 351 -6.36 14.87 -5.88
C LEU A 351 -5.81 15.89 -6.88
N TYR A 352 -5.79 15.54 -8.17
CA TYR A 352 -5.30 16.42 -9.23
C TYR A 352 -5.98 17.79 -9.24
N GLU A 353 -7.32 17.86 -9.16
CA GLU A 353 -8.05 19.13 -9.21
C GLU A 353 -7.60 20.13 -8.13
N VAL A 354 -7.15 19.64 -6.98
CA VAL A 354 -6.61 20.48 -5.90
C VAL A 354 -5.12 20.73 -6.09
N GLU A 355 -4.36 19.68 -6.39
CA GLU A 355 -2.90 19.69 -6.35
C GLU A 355 -2.26 20.30 -7.60
N LYS A 356 -3.01 20.41 -8.70
CA LYS A 356 -2.53 20.93 -9.99
C LYS A 356 -1.96 22.35 -9.90
N ASN A 357 -2.42 23.13 -8.93
CA ASN A 357 -2.02 24.53 -8.70
C ASN A 357 -0.82 24.69 -7.75
N TYR A 358 -0.29 23.61 -7.18
CA TYR A 358 0.87 23.71 -6.29
C TYR A 358 2.09 24.23 -7.04
N LYS A 359 2.74 25.24 -6.45
CA LYS A 359 3.90 25.90 -7.04
C LYS A 359 5.14 25.01 -6.91
N ILE A 360 5.87 24.87 -8.01
CA ILE A 360 7.09 24.07 -8.10
C ILE A 360 8.14 24.82 -8.93
N SER A 361 9.42 24.55 -8.65
CA SER A 361 10.55 25.09 -9.39
C SER A 361 11.52 23.99 -9.78
N LEU A 362 11.95 23.96 -11.04
CA LEU A 362 12.98 23.09 -11.60
C LEU A 362 14.04 23.97 -12.27
N THR A 363 15.20 23.39 -12.58
CA THR A 363 16.20 24.07 -13.42
C THR A 363 15.53 24.49 -14.73
N ASN A 364 15.42 25.80 -14.96
CA ASN A 364 14.79 26.45 -16.12
C ASN A 364 13.26 26.31 -16.21
N PHE A 365 12.56 26.00 -15.12
CA PHE A 365 11.10 25.99 -15.09
C PHE A 365 10.58 26.46 -13.73
N ASN A 366 9.69 27.44 -13.72
CA ASN A 366 8.96 27.87 -12.54
C ASN A 366 7.48 27.90 -12.90
N GLY A 367 6.65 27.17 -12.15
CA GLY A 367 5.26 27.02 -12.51
C GLY A 367 4.47 26.18 -11.52
N THR A 368 3.38 25.60 -11.99
CA THR A 368 2.54 24.69 -11.23
C THR A 368 2.78 23.23 -11.60
N VAL A 369 2.23 22.30 -10.81
CA VAL A 369 2.22 20.87 -11.14
C VAL A 369 1.57 20.64 -12.50
N GLU A 370 0.46 21.31 -12.81
CA GLU A 370 -0.22 21.23 -14.13
C GLU A 370 0.71 21.60 -15.28
N GLN A 371 1.42 22.72 -15.15
CA GLN A 371 2.34 23.20 -16.17
C GLN A 371 3.51 22.24 -16.39
N LEU A 372 4.01 21.60 -15.33
CA LEU A 372 5.04 20.56 -15.45
C LEU A 372 4.49 19.32 -16.17
N ILE A 373 3.27 18.89 -15.85
CA ILE A 373 2.61 17.77 -16.53
C ILE A 373 2.43 18.06 -18.02
N HIS A 374 1.99 19.27 -18.39
CA HIS A 374 1.90 19.68 -19.80
C HIS A 374 3.27 19.65 -20.49
N SER A 375 4.34 20.06 -19.81
CA SER A 375 5.71 19.94 -20.34
C SER A 375 6.11 18.49 -20.57
N PHE A 376 5.71 17.56 -19.69
CA PHE A 376 5.94 16.12 -19.90
C PHE A 376 5.19 15.56 -21.09
N ILE A 377 3.95 16.00 -21.32
CA ILE A 377 3.16 15.61 -22.50
C ILE A 377 3.81 16.13 -23.78
N GLN A 378 4.18 17.42 -23.82
CA GLN A 378 4.82 18.04 -24.99
C GLN A 378 6.15 17.37 -25.36
N LYS A 379 6.89 16.90 -24.37
CA LYS A 379 8.16 16.18 -24.56
C LYS A 379 7.98 14.68 -24.86
N GLY A 380 6.74 14.18 -24.96
CA GLY A 380 6.46 12.77 -25.15
C GLY A 380 6.85 11.87 -23.97
N ILE A 381 7.08 12.45 -22.79
CA ILE A 381 7.48 11.71 -21.58
C ILE A 381 6.28 10.95 -21.00
N ILE A 382 5.07 11.49 -21.12
CA ILE A 382 3.84 10.78 -20.76
C ILE A 382 2.81 10.95 -21.86
N LYS A 383 1.84 10.03 -21.93
CA LYS A 383 0.72 10.15 -22.88
C LYS A 383 -0.25 11.23 -22.40
N ASN A 384 -0.94 11.86 -23.34
CA ASN A 384 -2.06 12.74 -23.05
C ASN A 384 -3.32 11.92 -22.73
N SER A 385 -3.34 11.30 -21.55
CA SER A 385 -4.46 10.48 -21.06
C SER A 385 -4.78 10.85 -19.60
N GLU A 386 -6.06 10.77 -19.18
CA GLU A 386 -6.45 11.06 -17.79
C GLU A 386 -5.64 10.21 -16.80
N THR A 387 -5.46 8.92 -17.09
CA THR A 387 -4.71 7.98 -16.24
C THR A 387 -3.26 8.40 -16.07
N ASP A 388 -2.56 8.76 -17.15
CA ASP A 388 -1.15 9.17 -17.09
C ASP A 388 -0.98 10.52 -16.40
N ILE A 389 -1.87 11.48 -16.69
CA ILE A 389 -1.87 12.82 -16.08
C ILE A 389 -2.05 12.71 -14.57
N TYR A 390 -3.13 12.06 -14.12
CA TYR A 390 -3.48 12.04 -12.70
C TYR A 390 -2.51 11.19 -11.88
N ASN A 391 -2.04 10.04 -12.40
CA ASN A 391 -1.01 9.25 -11.72
C ASN A 391 0.32 9.99 -11.63
N THR A 392 0.78 10.63 -12.71
CA THR A 392 2.07 11.34 -12.70
C THR A 392 2.03 12.53 -11.75
N SER A 393 0.92 13.28 -11.73
CA SER A 393 0.69 14.36 -10.77
C SER A 393 0.74 13.86 -9.33
N ALA A 394 0.00 12.79 -9.01
CA ALA A 394 -0.02 12.22 -7.67
C ALA A 394 1.37 11.70 -7.25
N ASN A 395 2.13 11.10 -8.17
CA ASN A 395 3.51 10.67 -7.92
C ASN A 395 4.47 11.84 -7.63
N ILE A 396 4.31 12.99 -8.30
CA ILE A 396 5.09 14.19 -7.98
C ILE A 396 4.81 14.64 -6.54
N VAL A 397 3.53 14.72 -6.16
CA VAL A 397 3.14 15.13 -4.81
C VAL A 397 3.63 14.13 -3.77
N GLU A 398 3.46 12.83 -3.99
CA GLU A 398 3.94 11.79 -3.06
C GLU A 398 5.45 11.85 -2.82
N ARG A 399 6.25 12.26 -3.82
CA ARG A 399 7.70 12.49 -3.62
C ARG A 399 7.98 13.62 -2.65
N ILE A 400 7.18 14.67 -2.70
CA ILE A 400 7.25 15.79 -1.74
C ILE A 400 6.85 15.29 -0.35
N LEU A 401 5.75 14.53 -0.23
CA LEU A 401 5.29 14.00 1.06
C LEU A 401 6.33 13.06 1.70
N ILE A 402 6.89 12.13 0.93
CA ILE A 402 7.96 11.24 1.40
C ILE A 402 9.14 12.06 1.96
N PHE A 403 9.49 13.17 1.31
CA PHE A 403 10.57 14.05 1.77
C PHE A 403 10.23 14.77 3.09
N ILE A 404 8.98 15.19 3.31
CA ILE A 404 8.51 15.78 4.58
C ILE A 404 8.75 14.81 5.75
N TYR A 405 8.29 13.56 5.61
CA TYR A 405 8.41 12.55 6.66
C TYR A 405 9.87 12.20 6.94
N ARG A 406 10.67 11.99 5.88
CA ARG A 406 12.10 11.70 6.00
C ARG A 406 12.88 12.82 6.67
N SER A 407 12.51 14.06 6.39
CA SER A 407 13.19 15.24 6.94
C SER A 407 12.65 15.64 8.31
N LYS A 408 11.65 14.91 8.84
CA LYS A 408 10.98 15.19 10.12
C LYS A 408 10.45 16.62 10.19
N PHE A 409 9.87 17.10 9.08
CA PHE A 409 9.27 18.44 8.99
C PHE A 409 7.84 18.51 9.54
N LEU A 410 7.34 17.36 10.01
CA LEU A 410 6.01 17.25 10.59
C LEU A 410 5.90 18.05 11.90
N PRO A 411 4.78 18.73 12.14
CA PRO A 411 4.47 19.29 13.45
C PRO A 411 4.49 18.24 14.56
N HIS A 412 4.73 18.67 15.80
CA HIS A 412 4.50 17.81 16.96
C HIS A 412 3.05 17.33 17.01
N ASN A 413 2.84 16.04 17.28
CA ASN A 413 1.52 15.39 17.33
C ASN A 413 0.70 15.48 16.02
N PHE A 414 1.37 15.51 14.86
CA PHE A 414 0.69 15.48 13.57
C PHE A 414 -0.16 14.22 13.40
N ASP A 415 -1.45 14.39 13.14
CA ASP A 415 -2.41 13.31 12.88
C ASP A 415 -2.53 13.06 11.38
N ASP A 416 -1.99 11.92 10.95
CA ASP A 416 -2.00 11.48 9.56
C ASP A 416 -3.01 10.38 9.25
N SER A 417 -3.91 10.09 10.21
CA SER A 417 -5.01 9.15 10.01
C SER A 417 -6.01 9.68 8.99
N VAL A 418 -6.33 8.86 7.99
CA VAL A 418 -7.48 9.06 7.11
C VAL A 418 -8.69 8.38 7.71
N PHE A 419 -8.47 7.21 8.34
CA PHE A 419 -9.53 6.40 8.92
C PHE A 419 -9.54 6.46 10.45
N ASP A 420 -10.73 6.51 11.05
CA ASP A 420 -10.87 6.44 12.51
C ASP A 420 -10.68 4.99 12.97
N ASN A 421 -9.47 4.73 13.48
CA ASN A 421 -8.99 3.42 13.91
C ASN A 421 -9.57 2.96 15.26
N LYS A 422 -10.50 3.71 15.85
CA LYS A 422 -11.13 3.36 17.14
C LYS A 422 -12.40 2.53 16.98
N THR A 423 -12.96 2.45 15.79
CA THR A 423 -14.23 1.76 15.53
C THR A 423 -14.06 0.75 14.40
N PHE A 424 -14.13 -0.54 14.73
CA PHE A 424 -14.17 -1.61 13.74
C PHE A 424 -15.53 -2.27 13.75
N ILE A 425 -16.20 -2.28 12.61
CA ILE A 425 -17.46 -3.00 12.45
C ILE A 425 -17.17 -4.23 11.62
N MET A 426 -17.12 -5.40 12.27
CA MET A 426 -17.20 -6.67 11.56
C MET A 426 -18.65 -7.10 11.51
N SER A 427 -19.30 -6.89 10.36
CA SER A 427 -20.66 -7.36 10.14
C SER A 427 -20.63 -8.73 9.46
N CYS A 428 -21.48 -9.64 9.91
CA CYS A 428 -21.85 -10.84 9.17
C CYS A 428 -23.20 -10.57 8.51
N ARG A 429 -23.22 -9.86 7.39
CA ARG A 429 -24.47 -9.59 6.66
C ARG A 429 -24.39 -10.22 5.30
#